data_AF-A0A2G2MI93-F1
#
_entry.id   AF-A0A2G2MI93-F1
#
_cell.length_a   1.000
_cell.length_b   1.000
_cell.length_c   1.000
_cell.angle_alpha   90.00
_cell.angle_beta   90.00
_cell.angle_gamma   90.00
#
_symmetry.space_group_name_H-M   'P 1'
#
loop_
_entity.id
_entity.type
_entity.pdbx_description
1 polymer ?
#
loop_
_entity_poly.entity_id
_entity_poly.type
_entity_poly.pdbx_seq_one_letter_code
_entity_poly.pdbx_strand_id
1 'polypeptide(L)' 'MSKINKLFREELKVVNLGLESFHRELREKKVEVVHINWRPCAGGNKRMIELLNKLKK' A
#
# COMPACT_ATOMS: atom_id res chain seq x y z
N MET A 1 7.83 -7.73 -30.94
CA MET A 1 8.12 -6.99 -29.69
C MET A 1 7.89 -7.91 -28.49
N SER A 2 8.76 -7.88 -27.49
CA SER A 2 8.65 -8.75 -26.31
C SER A 2 7.47 -8.33 -25.41
N LYS A 3 6.89 -9.29 -24.68
CA LYS A 3 5.74 -9.08 -23.78
C LYS A 3 6.01 -7.99 -22.72
N ILE A 4 7.27 -7.84 -22.28
CA ILE A 4 7.66 -6.84 -21.28
C ILE A 4 7.47 -5.40 -21.77
N ASN A 5 7.71 -5.14 -23.06
CA ASN A 5 7.52 -3.80 -23.63
C ASN A 5 6.04 -3.41 -23.71
N LYS A 6 5.12 -4.38 -23.71
CA LYS A 6 3.69 -4.11 -23.65
C LYS A 6 3.28 -3.61 -22.26
N LEU A 7 3.78 -4.25 -21.20
CA LEU A 7 3.51 -3.88 -19.81
C LEU A 7 3.84 -2.40 -19.53
N PHE A 8 5.00 -1.93 -19.97
CA PHE A 8 5.42 -0.52 -19.74
C PHE A 8 4.65 0.52 -20.56
N ARG A 9 3.77 0.09 -21.48
CA ARG A 9 2.90 0.98 -22.26
C ARG A 9 1.47 1.03 -21.71
N GLU A 10 1.15 0.19 -20.73
CA GLU A 10 -0.16 0.20 -20.09
C GLU A 10 -0.25 1.34 -19.07
N GLU A 11 -1.47 1.76 -18.76
CA GLU A 11 -1.72 2.78 -17.74
C GLU A 11 -1.22 2.29 -16.38
N LEU A 12 -0.37 3.09 -15.73
CA LEU A 12 0.14 2.77 -14.41
C LEU A 12 -0.87 3.17 -13.33
N LYS A 13 -1.38 2.18 -12.60
CA LYS A 13 -2.17 2.37 -11.39
C LYS A 13 -1.38 1.90 -10.17
N VAL A 14 -1.31 2.71 -9.12
CA VAL A 14 -0.44 2.46 -7.97
C VAL A 14 -1.23 2.39 -6.67
N VAL A 15 -0.93 1.37 -5.87
CA VAL A 15 -1.37 1.28 -4.46
C VAL A 15 -0.14 1.52 -3.58
N ASN A 16 -0.04 2.72 -3.01
CA ASN A 16 1.11 3.10 -2.19
C ASN A 16 0.98 2.59 -0.75
N LEU A 17 1.79 1.58 -0.43
CA LEU A 17 2.02 1.03 0.91
C LEU A 17 3.40 1.48 1.37
N GLY A 18 3.48 2.57 2.12
CA GLY A 18 4.77 3.13 2.53
C GLY A 18 4.71 4.60 2.91
N LEU A 19 5.74 5.34 2.53
CA LEU A 19 5.82 6.77 2.83
C LEU A 19 4.76 7.56 2.06
N GLU A 20 4.11 8.48 2.75
CA GLU A 20 3.12 9.38 2.14
C GLU A 20 3.75 10.29 1.07
N SER A 21 5.05 10.62 1.20
CA SER A 21 5.79 11.42 0.21
C SER A 21 5.73 10.80 -1.19
N PHE A 22 5.84 9.47 -1.32
CA PHE A 22 5.77 8.79 -2.61
C PHE A 22 4.37 8.89 -3.25
N HIS A 23 3.32 8.81 -2.43
CA HIS A 23 1.96 9.05 -2.92
C HIS A 23 1.81 10.48 -3.47
N ARG A 24 2.32 11.48 -2.73
CA ARG A 24 2.26 12.89 -3.14
C ARG A 24 3.02 13.12 -4.45
N GLU A 25 4.23 12.61 -4.55
CA GLU A 25 5.06 12.72 -5.77
C GLU A 25 4.43 12.06 -7.00
N LEU A 26 3.74 10.92 -6.84
CA LEU A 26 3.04 10.24 -7.92
C LEU A 26 1.78 11.00 -8.34
N ARG A 27 1.04 11.54 -7.37
CA ARG A 27 -0.16 12.34 -7.60
C ARG A 27 0.15 13.64 -8.35
N GLU A 28 1.26 14.31 -8.01
CA GLU A 28 1.74 15.50 -8.72
C GLU A 28 2.07 15.21 -10.19
N LYS A 29 2.60 14.01 -10.47
CA LYS A 29 2.85 13.53 -11.84
C LYS A 29 1.59 13.00 -12.54
N LYS A 30 0.40 13.19 -11.93
CA LYS A 30 -0.91 12.77 -12.45
C LYS A 30 -1.05 11.25 -12.65
N VAL A 31 -0.29 10.46 -11.89
CA VAL A 31 -0.47 8.99 -11.86
C VAL A 31 -1.69 8.64 -11.01
N GLU A 32 -2.47 7.65 -11.43
CA GLU A 32 -3.58 7.13 -10.63
C GLU A 32 -3.00 6.37 -9.42
N VAL A 33 -3.10 6.97 -8.23
CA VAL A 33 -2.51 6.42 -7.00
C VAL A 33 -3.46 6.53 -5.82
N VAL A 34 -3.56 5.45 -5.04
CA VAL A 34 -4.24 5.42 -3.73
C VAL A 34 -3.20 5.13 -2.65
N HIS A 35 -3.22 5.90 -1.56
CA HIS A 35 -2.38 5.64 -0.40
C HIS A 35 -3.12 4.84 0.67
N ILE A 36 -2.50 3.76 1.12
CA ILE A 36 -3.03 2.96 2.23
C ILE A 36 -2.33 3.42 3.51
N ASN A 37 -3.11 3.94 4.46
CA ASN A 37 -2.65 4.19 5.83
C ASN A 37 -2.57 2.86 6.60
N TRP A 38 -1.66 1.99 6.17
CA TRP A 38 -1.47 0.68 6.77
C TRP A 38 -0.71 0.80 8.09
N ARG A 39 -1.15 0.05 9.10
CA ARG A 39 -0.44 -0.12 10.37
C ARG A 39 -0.57 -1.57 10.82
N PRO A 40 0.44 -2.13 11.51
CA PRO A 40 0.32 -3.46 12.10
C PRO A 40 -0.83 -3.50 13.12
N CYS A 41 -1.45 -4.67 13.28
CA CYS A 41 -2.52 -4.86 14.26
C CYS A 41 -2.05 -4.41 15.66
N ALA A 42 -2.88 -3.64 16.36
CA ALA A 42 -2.51 -3.03 17.64
C ALA A 42 -1.16 -2.29 17.65
N GLY A 43 -0.74 -1.72 16.52
CA GLY A 43 0.54 -1.04 16.38
C GLY A 43 1.76 -1.97 16.54
N GLY A 44 1.58 -3.29 16.44
CA GLY A 44 2.64 -4.28 16.65
C GLY A 44 2.84 -4.68 18.11
N ASN A 45 2.00 -4.21 19.04
CA ASN A 45 2.08 -4.60 20.45
C ASN A 45 1.67 -6.06 20.63
N LYS A 46 2.65 -6.94 20.88
CA LYS A 46 2.45 -8.39 21.02
C LYS A 46 1.37 -8.75 22.05
N ARG A 47 1.43 -8.15 23.25
CA ARG A 47 0.46 -8.41 24.33
C ARG A 47 -0.95 -8.02 23.91
N MET A 48 -1.11 -6.88 23.24
CA MET A 48 -2.42 -6.43 22.75
C MET A 48 -2.94 -7.34 21.63
N ILE A 49 -2.08 -7.77 20.71
CA ILE A 49 -2.43 -8.72 19.65
C ILE A 49 -2.94 -10.04 20.26
N GLU A 50 -2.25 -10.57 21.27
CA GLU A 50 -2.67 -11.78 21.98
C GLU A 50 -4.05 -11.63 22.64
N LEU A 51 -4.29 -10.49 23.31
CA LEU A 51 -5.59 -10.20 23.92
C LEU A 51 -6.70 -10.08 22.88
N LEU A 52 -6.46 -9.39 21.76
CA LEU A 52 -7.41 -9.27 20.66
C LEU A 52 -7.72 -10.63 20.03
N ASN A 53 -6.71 -11.48 19.88
CA ASN A 53 -6.90 -12.84 19.34
C ASN A 53 -7.81 -13.70 20.22
N LYS A 54 -7.79 -13.50 21.55
CA LYS A 54 -8.71 -14.20 22.48
C LYS A 54 -10.17 -13.74 22.34
N LEU A 55 -10.41 -12.53 21.81
CA LEU A 55 -11.75 -11.97 21.61
C LEU A 55 -12.36 -12.34 20.25
N LYS A 56 -11.53 -12.74 19.28
CA LYS A 56 -11.99 -13.23 17.99
C LYS A 56 -12.52 -14.65 18.18
N LYS A 57 -13.85 -14.81 18.08
CA LYS A 57 -14.51 -16.12 17.95
C LYS A 57 -14.13 -16.78 16.64
#